data_AF-A0AAE1DRM8-F1
#
_entry.id   AF-A0AAE1DRM8-F1
#
_cell.length_a   1.000
_cell.length_b   1.000
_cell.length_c   1.000
_cell.angle_alpha   90.00
_cell.angle_beta   90.00
_cell.angle_gamma   90.00
#
_symmetry.space_group_name_H-M   'P 1'
#
loop_
_entity.id
_entity.type
_entity.pdbx_description
1 polymer ?
#
loop_
_entity_poly.entity_id
_entity_poly.type
_entity_poly.pdbx_seq_one_letter_code
_entity_poly.pdbx_strand_id
1 'polypeptide(L)'
;MVKGRFQNFLSCLHVKDDMAANATKDRLWKLRPLVDHPNFNFVKLYDVKREQSIEESMVLFKDRSCLKQNCPMKPIKRGLKLWVRADSDGYISIFSVYQGKGTGTEGAHREDFGLGESVVIDLCQDILGRGHRVFFENFFYISASPVLSQEKIKLWDAEPSA
;
A
#
# COMPACT_ATOMS: atom_id res chain seq x y z
N MET A 1 -25.74 -14.46 18.78
CA MET A 1 -26.30 -13.56 17.74
C MET A 1 -27.41 -14.32 17.02
N VAL A 2 -28.59 -13.72 16.79
CA VAL A 2 -29.71 -14.41 16.13
C VAL A 2 -29.32 -14.76 14.68
N LYS A 3 -29.73 -15.93 14.19
CA LYS A 3 -29.49 -16.38 12.81
C LYS A 3 -29.98 -15.29 11.83
N GLY A 4 -29.18 -14.90 10.86
CA GLY A 4 -29.49 -13.82 9.91
C GLY A 4 -29.04 -12.42 10.35
N ARG A 5 -28.92 -12.13 11.65
CA ARG A 5 -28.56 -10.78 12.13
C ARG A 5 -27.16 -10.36 11.69
N PHE A 6 -26.20 -11.29 11.67
CA PHE A 6 -24.85 -11.02 11.18
C PHE A 6 -24.83 -10.62 9.70
N GLN A 7 -25.56 -11.36 8.86
CA GLN A 7 -25.64 -11.10 7.42
C GLN A 7 -26.32 -9.77 7.12
N ASN A 8 -27.38 -9.43 7.87
CA ASN A 8 -28.06 -8.14 7.73
C ASN A 8 -27.13 -6.97 8.08
N PHE A 9 -26.28 -7.11 9.10
CA PHE A 9 -25.30 -6.08 9.41
C PHE A 9 -24.26 -5.95 8.30
N LEU A 10 -23.75 -7.06 7.76
CA LEU A 10 -22.78 -7.03 6.67
C LEU A 10 -23.36 -6.43 5.38
N SER A 11 -24.64 -6.67 5.07
CA SER A 11 -25.28 -6.09 3.87
C SER A 11 -25.50 -4.58 3.95
N CYS A 12 -25.51 -4.02 5.16
CA CYS A 12 -25.74 -2.60 5.41
C CYS A 12 -24.49 -1.85 5.89
N LEU A 13 -23.33 -2.52 5.93
CA LEU A 13 -22.10 -1.90 6.40
C LEU A 13 -21.64 -0.84 5.40
N HIS A 14 -21.62 0.41 5.85
CA HIS A 14 -21.21 1.57 5.08
C HIS A 14 -20.29 2.45 5.93
N VAL A 15 -19.19 2.93 5.37
CA VAL A 15 -18.11 3.58 6.14
C VAL A 15 -17.91 5.06 5.77
N LYS A 16 -18.51 5.53 4.69
CA LYS A 16 -18.43 6.93 4.27
C LYS A 16 -19.79 7.42 3.81
N ASP A 17 -20.16 8.66 4.08
CA ASP A 17 -21.43 9.20 3.58
C ASP A 17 -21.40 9.39 2.05
N ASP A 18 -22.43 8.89 1.36
CA ASP A 18 -22.59 9.03 -0.10
C ASP A 18 -22.99 10.46 -0.50
N MET A 19 -23.53 11.25 0.43
CA MET A 19 -23.93 12.64 0.20
C MET A 19 -22.74 13.61 0.29
N ALA A 20 -21.60 13.17 0.83
CA ALA A 20 -20.36 13.92 0.84
C ALA A 20 -19.72 13.84 -0.56
N ALA A 21 -20.16 14.74 -1.45
CA ALA A 21 -19.65 14.87 -2.80
C ALA A 21 -18.11 14.95 -2.80
N ASN A 22 -17.44 13.93 -3.37
CA ASN A 22 -16.09 13.97 -3.94
C ASN A 22 -15.73 12.58 -4.49
N ALA A 23 -16.32 12.23 -5.64
CA ALA A 23 -16.05 10.98 -6.34
C ALA A 23 -15.67 11.29 -7.78
N THR A 24 -14.46 11.81 -8.00
CA THR A 24 -14.02 12.07 -9.39
C THR A 24 -12.68 11.43 -9.75
N LYS A 25 -11.86 10.99 -8.77
CA LYS A 25 -10.56 10.36 -9.09
C LYS A 25 -10.22 9.12 -8.26
N ASP A 26 -10.40 9.15 -6.93
CA ASP A 26 -10.12 8.00 -6.07
C ASP A 26 -11.21 6.92 -6.22
N ARG A 27 -10.86 5.73 -6.70
CA ARG A 27 -11.80 4.60 -6.86
C ARG A 27 -12.15 3.94 -5.52
N LEU A 28 -11.35 4.20 -4.48
CA LEU A 28 -11.54 3.70 -3.12
C LEU A 28 -12.22 4.71 -2.20
N TRP A 29 -12.74 5.81 -2.74
CA TRP A 29 -13.27 6.90 -1.93
C TRP A 29 -14.25 6.44 -0.84
N LYS A 30 -15.13 5.46 -1.12
CA LYS A 30 -16.08 4.88 -0.13
C LYS A 30 -15.41 4.08 0.99
N LEU A 31 -14.28 3.45 0.70
CA LEU A 31 -13.51 2.63 1.63
C LEU A 31 -12.38 3.40 2.31
N ARG A 32 -12.18 4.68 1.94
CA ARG A 32 -11.06 5.48 2.40
C ARG A 32 -10.90 5.50 3.93
N PRO A 33 -11.97 5.65 4.74
CA PRO A 33 -11.83 5.59 6.19
C PRO A 33 -11.32 4.23 6.70
N LEU A 34 -11.60 3.12 6.00
CA LEU A 34 -11.06 1.79 6.34
C LEU A 34 -9.60 1.60 5.93
N VAL A 35 -9.05 2.45 5.07
CA VAL A 35 -7.64 2.39 4.65
C VAL A 35 -6.82 3.37 5.48
N ASP A 36 -7.27 4.62 5.57
CA ASP A 36 -6.51 5.68 6.22
C ASP A 36 -6.48 5.54 7.75
N HIS A 37 -7.57 5.09 8.37
CA HIS A 37 -7.62 4.96 9.83
C HIS A 37 -6.67 3.88 10.39
N PRO A 38 -6.58 2.67 9.79
CA PRO A 38 -5.53 1.72 10.18
C PRO A 38 -4.13 2.26 9.93
N ASN A 39 -3.82 2.80 8.75
CA ASN A 39 -2.49 3.35 8.45
C ASN A 39 -2.08 4.44 9.47
N PHE A 40 -2.99 5.35 9.80
CA PHE A 40 -2.75 6.37 10.83
C PHE A 40 -2.41 5.75 12.19
N ASN A 41 -3.20 4.77 12.62
CA ASN A 41 -3.01 4.15 13.93
C ASN A 41 -1.81 3.21 13.99
N PHE A 42 -1.50 2.49 12.92
CA PHE A 42 -0.37 1.57 12.87
C PHE A 42 0.95 2.33 13.06
N VAL A 43 1.12 3.46 12.36
CA VAL A 43 2.28 4.34 12.51
C VAL A 43 2.28 5.03 13.88
N LYS A 44 1.12 5.44 14.39
CA LYS A 44 1.02 6.16 15.67
C LYS A 44 1.29 5.29 16.90
N LEU A 45 0.86 4.03 16.87
CA LEU A 45 0.82 3.16 18.05
C LEU A 45 2.03 2.23 18.16
N TYR A 46 2.87 2.14 17.14
CA TYR A 46 4.00 1.22 17.10
C TYR A 46 5.23 1.89 16.48
N ASP A 47 6.36 1.83 17.20
CA ASP A 47 7.64 2.31 16.69
C ASP A 47 8.33 1.19 15.92
N VAL A 48 8.46 1.39 14.60
CA VAL A 48 8.91 0.34 13.67
C VAL A 48 10.41 0.09 13.80
N LYS A 49 10.83 -1.16 13.55
CA LYS A 49 12.26 -1.52 13.56
C LYS A 49 13.04 -0.81 12.46
N ARG A 50 14.37 -0.84 12.56
CA ARG A 50 15.24 -0.19 11.59
C ARG A 50 15.08 -0.78 10.19
N GLU A 51 15.00 -2.10 10.09
CA GLU A 51 14.85 -2.84 8.84
C GLU A 51 13.38 -2.89 8.43
N GLN A 52 13.09 -2.40 7.23
CA GLN A 52 11.75 -2.29 6.64
C GLN A 52 11.75 -2.95 5.26
N SER A 53 10.72 -3.72 4.93
CA SER A 53 10.49 -4.25 3.58
C SER A 53 9.26 -3.62 2.95
N ILE A 54 9.32 -3.33 1.64
CA ILE A 54 8.18 -2.95 0.82
C ILE A 54 7.94 -4.04 -0.21
N GLU A 55 6.75 -4.62 -0.18
CA GLU A 55 6.39 -5.73 -1.05
C GLU A 55 4.96 -5.65 -1.58
N GLU A 56 4.69 -6.48 -2.58
CA GLU A 56 3.35 -6.70 -3.11
C GLU A 56 2.63 -7.83 -2.36
N SER A 57 1.49 -7.51 -1.77
CA SER A 57 0.59 -8.46 -1.11
C SER A 57 -0.74 -8.60 -1.86
N MET A 58 -1.39 -9.75 -1.72
CA MET A 58 -2.64 -10.08 -2.41
C MET A 58 -3.73 -10.44 -1.41
N VAL A 59 -4.87 -9.75 -1.47
CA VAL A 59 -6.07 -10.07 -0.69
C VAL A 59 -7.06 -10.80 -1.59
N LEU A 60 -7.50 -11.98 -1.15
CA LEU A 60 -8.47 -12.78 -1.90
C LEU A 60 -9.79 -12.00 -2.06
N PHE A 61 -10.21 -11.80 -3.31
CA PHE A 61 -11.48 -11.15 -3.63
C PHE A 61 -12.13 -11.87 -4.81
N LYS A 62 -13.28 -12.50 -4.55
CA LYS A 62 -13.96 -13.37 -5.53
C LYS A 62 -14.93 -12.61 -6.43
N ASP A 63 -15.53 -11.53 -5.92
CA ASP A 63 -16.57 -10.79 -6.62
C ASP A 63 -16.04 -9.88 -7.74
N ARG A 64 -16.95 -9.20 -8.42
CA ARG A 64 -16.63 -8.29 -9.53
C ARG A 64 -16.12 -6.96 -8.98
N SER A 65 -14.90 -6.59 -9.38
CA SER A 65 -14.32 -5.27 -9.11
C SER A 65 -13.34 -4.94 -10.22
N CYS A 66 -13.29 -3.67 -10.62
CA CYS A 66 -12.31 -3.13 -11.56
C CYS A 66 -10.89 -3.06 -10.97
N LEU A 67 -10.76 -3.20 -9.64
CA LEU A 67 -9.47 -3.14 -8.94
C LEU A 67 -8.76 -4.51 -8.88
N LYS A 68 -9.48 -5.58 -9.22
CA LYS A 68 -8.96 -6.94 -9.15
C LYS A 68 -7.78 -7.14 -10.10
N GLN A 69 -6.66 -7.63 -9.57
CA GLN A 69 -5.45 -7.96 -10.30
C GLN A 69 -5.26 -9.47 -10.43
N ASN A 70 -4.51 -9.86 -11.46
CA ASN A 70 -4.05 -11.23 -11.66
C ASN A 70 -2.53 -11.27 -11.52
N CYS A 71 -2.03 -11.90 -10.47
CA CYS A 71 -0.61 -12.07 -10.16
C CYS A 71 -0.28 -13.57 -10.14
N PRO A 72 0.09 -14.18 -11.29
CA PRO A 72 0.20 -15.63 -11.43
C PRO A 72 1.19 -16.31 -10.48
N MET A 73 2.23 -15.56 -10.07
CA MET A 73 3.32 -16.04 -9.23
C MET A 73 3.03 -15.96 -7.72
N LYS A 74 1.93 -15.30 -7.30
CA LYS A 74 1.55 -15.22 -5.88
C LYS A 74 0.57 -16.36 -5.52
N PRO A 75 0.54 -16.83 -4.26
CA PRO A 75 -0.40 -17.88 -3.82
C PRO A 75 -1.86 -17.52 -4.10
N ILE A 76 -2.23 -16.26 -3.84
CA ILE A 76 -3.52 -15.69 -4.22
C ILE A 76 -3.35 -15.04 -5.61
N LYS A 77 -3.69 -15.81 -6.65
CA LYS A 77 -3.48 -15.38 -8.04
C LYS A 77 -4.41 -14.25 -8.46
N ARG A 78 -5.66 -14.23 -7.97
CA ARG A 78 -6.67 -13.22 -8.35
C ARG A 78 -7.28 -12.59 -7.11
N GLY A 79 -7.12 -11.28 -6.98
CA GLY A 79 -7.52 -10.55 -5.79
C GLY A 79 -7.24 -9.06 -5.87
N LEU A 80 -7.37 -8.37 -4.74
CA LEU A 80 -6.92 -6.99 -4.61
C LEU A 80 -5.43 -6.98 -4.33
N LYS A 81 -4.68 -6.23 -5.12
CA LYS A 81 -3.24 -6.04 -4.92
C LYS A 81 -3.02 -4.87 -3.95
N LEU A 82 -2.13 -5.08 -2.98
CA LEU A 82 -1.68 -4.09 -2.02
C LEU A 82 -0.17 -3.92 -2.17
N TRP A 83 0.33 -2.71 -1.96
CA TRP A 83 1.71 -2.48 -1.54
C TRP A 83 1.73 -2.31 -0.04
N VAL A 84 2.67 -2.97 0.60
CA VAL A 84 2.72 -3.08 2.06
C VAL A 84 4.14 -2.79 2.51
N ARG A 85 4.28 -1.92 3.51
CA ARG A 85 5.52 -1.77 4.27
C ARG A 85 5.42 -2.52 5.59
N ALA A 86 6.36 -3.43 5.82
CA ALA A 86 6.47 -4.19 7.07
C ALA A 86 7.86 -4.07 7.68
N ASP A 87 7.96 -4.21 9.00
CA ASP A 87 9.25 -4.27 9.69
C ASP A 87 9.83 -5.70 9.75
N SER A 88 11.02 -5.85 10.30
CA SER A 88 11.69 -7.15 10.47
C SER A 88 10.93 -8.16 11.33
N ASP A 89 10.03 -7.69 12.20
CA ASP A 89 9.20 -8.54 13.06
C ASP A 89 7.88 -8.92 12.34
N GLY A 90 7.67 -8.43 11.12
CA GLY A 90 6.48 -8.66 10.31
C GLY A 90 5.33 -7.69 10.60
N TYR A 91 5.56 -6.62 11.36
CA TYR A 91 4.54 -5.62 11.65
C TYR A 91 4.28 -4.75 10.42
N ILE A 92 3.05 -4.78 9.92
CA ILE A 92 2.61 -3.91 8.82
C ILE A 92 2.31 -2.52 9.35
N SER A 93 3.12 -1.54 8.94
CA SER A 93 2.95 -0.16 9.39
C SER A 93 2.13 0.69 8.42
N ILE A 94 2.29 0.50 7.11
CA ILE A 94 1.54 1.23 6.09
C ILE A 94 1.22 0.29 4.94
N PHE A 95 0.02 0.40 4.38
CA PHE A 95 -0.32 -0.22 3.10
C PHE A 95 -1.08 0.73 2.18
N SER A 96 -0.97 0.46 0.88
CA SER A 96 -1.70 1.18 -0.17
C SER A 96 -2.32 0.19 -1.15
N VAL A 97 -3.55 0.44 -1.56
CA VAL A 97 -4.30 -0.46 -2.44
C VAL A 97 -4.07 -0.08 -3.90
N TYR A 98 -3.74 -1.06 -4.75
CA TYR A 98 -3.60 -0.83 -6.18
C TYR A 98 -4.94 -0.54 -6.84
N GLN A 99 -5.06 0.63 -7.47
CA GLN A 99 -6.26 1.12 -8.14
C GLN A 99 -6.22 1.01 -9.68
N GLY A 100 -5.13 0.50 -10.26
CA GLY A 100 -4.88 0.47 -11.72
C GLY A 100 -3.87 1.54 -12.20
N LYS A 101 -3.88 1.83 -13.51
CA LYS A 101 -3.11 2.95 -14.08
C LYS A 101 -3.56 4.25 -13.40
N GLY A 102 -2.64 4.96 -12.77
CA GLY A 102 -2.96 6.15 -11.96
C GLY A 102 -2.98 5.92 -10.45
N THR A 103 -2.71 4.71 -9.96
CA THR A 103 -2.52 4.53 -8.50
C THR A 103 -1.23 5.21 -8.04
N GLY A 104 -1.23 5.86 -6.87
CA GLY A 104 -0.10 6.68 -6.40
C GLY A 104 -0.01 8.05 -7.08
N THR A 105 -0.94 8.38 -7.99
CA THR A 105 -0.92 9.67 -8.73
C THR A 105 -1.68 10.82 -8.04
N GLU A 106 -1.86 10.70 -6.74
CA GLU A 106 -2.47 11.71 -5.86
C GLU A 106 -1.45 12.33 -4.90
N GLY A 107 -0.22 11.79 -4.85
CA GLY A 107 0.91 12.39 -4.14
C GLY A 107 1.59 13.51 -4.95
N ALA A 108 2.21 14.46 -4.23
CA ALA A 108 2.85 15.65 -4.80
C ALA A 108 4.02 15.35 -5.76
N HIS A 109 4.56 14.13 -5.73
CA HIS A 109 5.84 13.76 -6.34
C HIS A 109 5.70 13.13 -7.74
N ARG A 110 4.57 13.37 -8.41
CA ARG A 110 4.18 12.66 -9.64
C ARG A 110 4.92 13.12 -10.89
N GLU A 111 5.22 14.42 -11.02
CA GLU A 111 5.73 14.95 -12.29
C GLU A 111 7.14 14.44 -12.60
N ASP A 112 7.86 14.03 -11.56
CA ASP A 112 9.26 13.69 -11.64
C ASP A 112 9.53 12.18 -11.59
N PHE A 113 8.55 11.34 -11.19
CA PHE A 113 8.79 9.96 -10.79
C PHE A 113 7.86 8.89 -11.40
N GLY A 114 8.42 7.68 -11.59
CA GLY A 114 7.69 6.48 -12.02
C GLY A 114 6.82 5.86 -10.93
N LEU A 115 5.93 4.92 -11.30
CA LEU A 115 4.99 4.28 -10.37
C LEU A 115 5.68 3.61 -9.16
N GLY A 116 6.81 2.92 -9.39
CA GLY A 116 7.55 2.27 -8.31
C GLY A 116 8.09 3.30 -7.31
N GLU A 117 8.70 4.37 -7.80
CA GLU A 117 9.25 5.47 -6.99
C GLU A 117 8.17 6.12 -6.14
N SER A 118 7.06 6.51 -6.75
CA SER A 118 5.97 7.18 -6.05
C SER A 118 5.45 6.32 -4.91
N VAL A 119 5.30 5.00 -5.14
CA VAL A 119 4.86 4.07 -4.09
C VAL A 119 5.88 3.97 -2.96
N VAL A 120 7.18 3.86 -3.27
CA VAL A 120 8.22 3.79 -2.23
C VAL A 120 8.24 5.07 -1.40
N ILE A 121 8.20 6.23 -2.06
CA ILE A 121 8.18 7.55 -1.41
C ILE A 121 6.94 7.67 -0.51
N ASP A 122 5.75 7.39 -1.05
CA ASP A 122 4.47 7.48 -0.32
C ASP A 122 4.45 6.57 0.91
N LEU A 123 5.01 5.35 0.80
CA LEU A 123 5.08 4.40 1.90
C LEU A 123 6.19 4.71 2.92
N CYS A 124 7.13 5.62 2.62
CA CYS A 124 8.27 5.92 3.49
C CYS A 124 8.20 7.29 4.18
N GLN A 125 7.19 8.13 3.88
CA GLN A 125 7.15 9.53 4.33
C GLN A 125 7.39 9.72 5.84
N ASP A 126 6.85 8.83 6.68
CA ASP A 126 6.98 8.87 8.13
C ASP A 126 8.35 8.41 8.66
N ILE A 127 9.12 7.64 7.89
CA ILE A 127 10.45 7.11 8.29
C ILE A 127 11.62 7.80 7.59
N LEU A 128 11.34 8.72 6.65
CA LEU A 128 12.35 9.51 5.95
C LEU A 128 13.25 10.25 6.93
N GLY A 129 14.57 10.15 6.72
CA GLY A 129 15.57 10.82 7.54
C GLY A 129 15.77 10.25 8.96
N ARG A 130 15.06 9.18 9.34
CA ARG A 130 15.15 8.58 10.69
C ARG A 130 16.15 7.41 10.80
N GLY A 131 16.89 7.10 9.74
CA GLY A 131 17.95 6.09 9.75
C GLY A 131 17.49 4.63 9.55
N HIS A 132 16.25 4.43 9.10
CA HIS A 132 15.75 3.12 8.66
C HIS A 132 16.42 2.65 7.36
N ARG A 133 16.38 1.33 7.15
CA ARG A 133 16.85 0.65 5.93
C ARG A 133 15.64 0.04 5.26
N VAL A 134 15.41 0.40 4.00
CA VAL A 134 14.23 -0.05 3.25
C VAL A 134 14.68 -0.99 2.15
N PHE A 135 14.12 -2.20 2.14
CA PHE A 135 14.34 -3.24 1.16
C PHE A 135 13.10 -3.39 0.28
N PHE A 136 13.27 -3.58 -1.03
CA PHE A 136 12.14 -3.74 -1.94
C PHE A 136 12.55 -4.53 -3.20
N GLU A 137 11.57 -5.13 -3.89
CA GLU A 137 11.82 -5.96 -5.08
C GLU A 137 12.24 -5.14 -6.32
N ASN A 138 12.83 -5.83 -7.31
CA ASN A 138 13.39 -5.23 -8.54
C ASN A 138 12.39 -4.40 -9.37
N PHE A 139 11.07 -4.63 -9.24
CA PHE A 139 10.04 -3.79 -9.86
C PHE A 139 10.20 -2.30 -9.50
N PHE A 140 10.69 -2.03 -8.29
CA PHE A 140 10.95 -0.68 -7.79
C PHE A 140 12.35 -0.17 -8.16
N TYR A 141 13.23 -0.99 -8.71
CA TYR A 141 14.64 -0.61 -8.95
C TYR A 141 14.85 0.15 -10.27
N ILE A 142 14.07 -0.18 -11.31
CA ILE A 142 14.12 0.47 -12.63
C ILE A 142 13.59 1.90 -12.60
N SER A 143 12.65 2.19 -11.69
CA SER A 143 12.23 3.53 -11.33
C SER A 143 12.59 3.74 -9.87
N ALA A 144 13.83 4.09 -9.51
CA ALA A 144 14.18 4.54 -8.14
C ALA A 144 15.63 4.96 -8.03
N SER A 145 16.48 4.42 -8.91
CA SER A 145 17.94 4.48 -8.78
C SER A 145 18.51 5.91 -8.68
N PRO A 146 18.07 6.92 -9.44
CA PRO A 146 18.63 8.27 -9.30
C PRO A 146 18.09 9.03 -8.07
N VAL A 147 16.83 8.79 -7.68
CA VAL A 147 16.06 9.68 -6.80
C VAL A 147 16.21 9.30 -5.33
N LEU A 148 16.17 8.02 -5.01
CA LEU A 148 16.33 7.54 -3.63
C LEU A 148 17.74 7.81 -3.09
N SER A 149 18.72 7.99 -3.99
CA SER A 149 20.07 8.46 -3.65
C SER A 149 20.09 9.91 -3.11
N GLN A 150 19.15 10.76 -3.53
CA GLN A 150 19.04 12.16 -3.10
C GLN A 150 18.28 12.32 -1.77
N GLU A 151 17.31 11.44 -1.47
CA GLU A 151 16.45 11.54 -0.28
C GLU A 151 16.94 10.78 0.98
N LYS A 152 18.19 10.30 0.99
CA LYS A 152 18.79 9.54 2.12
C LYS A 152 18.10 8.20 2.45
N ILE A 153 17.38 7.59 1.52
CA ILE A 153 16.98 6.18 1.66
C ILE A 153 18.20 5.34 1.27
N LYS A 154 18.86 4.71 2.25
CA LYS A 154 19.96 3.78 1.96
C LYS A 154 19.38 2.53 1.31
N LEU A 155 19.54 2.44 -0.01
CA LEU A 155 19.35 1.24 -0.80
C LEU A 155 20.38 0.20 -0.35
N TRP A 156 19.93 -1.01 -0.07
CA TRP A 156 20.82 -2.13 0.20
C TRP A 156 20.71 -3.11 -0.97
N ASP A 157 21.79 -3.25 -1.71
CA ASP A 157 21.90 -4.21 -2.78
C ASP A 157 22.00 -5.61 -2.17
N ALA A 158 21.02 -6.47 -2.48
CA ALA A 158 21.22 -7.89 -2.31
C ALA A 158 22.20 -8.33 -3.41
N GLU A 159 23.40 -8.76 -3.03
CA GLU A 159 24.31 -9.40 -3.97
C GLU A 159 23.58 -10.56 -4.67
N PRO A 160 23.79 -10.77 -5.98
CA PRO A 160 23.17 -11.88 -6.68
C PRO A 160 23.62 -13.18 -6.02
N SER A 161 22.66 -13.98 -5.55
CA SER A 161 22.93 -15.35 -5.16
C SER A 161 23.62 -16.08 -6.30
N ALA A 162 24.82 -16.60 -6.03
CA ALA A 162 25.64 -17.41 -6.94
C ALA A 162 24.89 -18.63 -7.51
#